data_AF-A0A9D7FBA2-F1
#
_entry.id   AF-A0A9D7FBA2-F1
#
_cell.length_a   1.000
_cell.length_b   1.000
_cell.length_c   1.000
_cell.angle_alpha   90.00
_cell.angle_beta   90.00
_cell.angle_gamma   90.00
#
_symmetry.space_group_name_H-M   'P 1'
#
loop_
_entity.id
_entity.type
_entity.pdbx_description
1 polymer ?
#
loop_
_entity_poly.entity_id
_entity_poly.type
_entity_poly.pdbx_seq_one_letter_code
_entity_poly.pdbx_strand_id
1 'polypeptide(L)'
;MYNASTIKTELIGLAGWRQNADSAGWQLTDMLTSSSGLWFNGVHPMLTIDNLISIAPRFQDVDPTQSVINTAFTTWLKRKTEDAIVKAVEDWVAEKVVVMTAGTLLSNNTLYEATGNLANLQANNGKIVGLEVVPQRSKNVIVKINQIGVQFNTNQTVRIYLFKSGRLTEVKHTDVVLPPEPGQYNGQPLTELSGEGSYFIAYNEDDITGQAINGVTDHTAMSAGVATLPAGRFFRTTAFQVSHDDPTALWDLRRTGTATIPTSG
;
A
#
# COMPACT_ATOMS: atom_id res chain seq x y z
N MET A 1 5.28 2.08 -4.03
CA MET A 1 5.58 1.62 -5.40
C MET A 1 4.27 1.21 -6.06
N TYR A 2 4.03 1.62 -7.30
CA TYR A 2 2.82 1.24 -8.02
C TYR A 2 2.93 -0.18 -8.58
N ASN A 3 1.79 -0.82 -8.84
CA ASN A 3 1.75 -2.12 -9.52
C ASN A 3 1.78 -1.91 -11.05
N ALA A 4 2.91 -2.25 -11.67
CA ALA A 4 3.09 -2.08 -13.11
C ALA A 4 2.09 -2.91 -13.94
N SER A 5 1.68 -4.10 -13.45
CA SER A 5 0.70 -4.93 -14.15
C SER A 5 -0.67 -4.27 -14.18
N THR A 6 -1.11 -3.69 -13.06
CA THR A 6 -2.39 -2.97 -12.99
C THR A 6 -2.39 -1.76 -13.91
N ILE A 7 -1.31 -0.96 -13.88
CA ILE A 7 -1.20 0.25 -14.73
C ILE A 7 -1.25 -0.11 -16.21
N LYS A 8 -0.54 -1.16 -16.64
CA LYS A 8 -0.58 -1.63 -18.02
C LYS A 8 -2.01 -2.00 -18.44
N THR A 9 -2.70 -2.82 -17.64
CA THR A 9 -4.07 -3.26 -17.95
C THR A 9 -5.04 -2.09 -18.07
N GLU A 10 -4.97 -1.11 -17.17
CA GLU A 10 -5.90 0.02 -17.15
C GLU A 10 -5.62 1.06 -18.26
N LEU A 11 -4.35 1.24 -18.65
CA LEU A 11 -3.96 2.31 -19.59
C LEU A 11 -3.77 1.84 -21.04
N ILE A 12 -3.65 0.53 -21.30
CA ILE A 12 -3.40 0.02 -22.67
C ILE A 12 -4.50 0.39 -23.67
N GLY A 13 -5.75 0.57 -23.21
CA GLY A 13 -6.88 1.01 -24.04
C GLY A 13 -7.10 2.52 -24.09
N LEU A 14 -6.23 3.32 -23.44
CA LEU A 14 -6.41 4.77 -23.38
C LEU A 14 -6.22 5.40 -24.76
N ALA A 15 -5.15 5.04 -25.46
CA ALA A 15 -4.86 5.46 -26.83
C ALA A 15 -4.77 4.23 -27.74
N GLY A 16 -5.35 4.34 -28.94
CA GLY A 16 -5.44 3.24 -29.89
C GLY A 16 -4.47 3.35 -31.05
N TRP A 17 -4.37 2.27 -31.82
CA TRP A 17 -3.73 2.24 -33.14
C TRP A 17 -4.79 2.16 -34.23
N ARG A 18 -4.69 3.00 -35.27
CA ARG A 18 -5.53 2.83 -36.45
C ARG A 18 -5.00 1.67 -37.29
N GLN A 19 -5.91 0.97 -37.97
CA GLN A 19 -5.57 -0.15 -38.84
C GLN A 19 -4.66 0.28 -39.99
N ASN A 20 -3.90 -0.68 -40.53
CA ASN A 20 -3.13 -0.47 -41.75
C ASN A 20 -4.08 -0.09 -42.91
N ALA A 21 -3.69 0.90 -43.71
CA ALA A 21 -4.47 1.35 -44.86
C ALA A 21 -4.38 0.35 -46.03
N ASP A 22 -3.25 -0.34 -46.17
CA ASP A 22 -3.11 -1.43 -47.12
C ASP A 22 -3.76 -2.70 -46.55
N SER A 23 -4.84 -3.17 -47.19
CA SER A 23 -5.56 -4.38 -46.78
C SER A 23 -4.83 -5.68 -47.14
N ALA A 24 -3.86 -5.63 -48.05
CA ALA A 24 -3.01 -6.76 -48.40
C ALA A 24 -1.79 -6.90 -47.46
N GLY A 25 -1.44 -5.84 -46.74
CA GLY A 25 -0.34 -5.79 -45.78
C GLY A 25 -0.68 -6.43 -44.42
N TRP A 26 0.27 -6.36 -43.48
CA TRP A 26 0.04 -6.88 -42.13
C TRP A 26 -1.02 -6.06 -41.41
N GLN A 27 -1.92 -6.74 -40.72
CA GLN A 27 -3.04 -6.14 -39.99
C GLN A 27 -2.88 -6.32 -38.49
N LEU A 28 -3.35 -5.34 -37.73
CA LEU A 28 -3.45 -5.44 -36.28
C LEU A 28 -4.66 -6.29 -35.88
N THR A 29 -4.48 -7.19 -34.90
CA THR A 29 -5.53 -8.06 -34.36
C THR A 29 -6.12 -7.57 -33.03
N ASP A 30 -5.48 -6.57 -32.40
CA ASP A 30 -5.84 -5.96 -31.12
C ASP A 30 -5.40 -4.47 -31.15
N MET A 31 -5.71 -3.70 -30.09
CA MET A 31 -5.36 -2.29 -29.91
C MET A 31 -6.04 -1.28 -30.86
N LEU A 32 -7.14 -1.70 -31.50
CA LEU A 32 -7.89 -0.87 -32.47
C LEU A 32 -8.92 0.07 -31.83
N THR A 33 -8.95 0.15 -30.50
CA THR A 33 -9.89 0.98 -29.74
C THR A 33 -9.14 2.07 -28.97
N SER A 34 -9.80 3.20 -28.77
CA SER A 34 -9.25 4.33 -28.01
C SER A 34 -10.35 4.94 -27.14
N SER A 35 -10.17 4.93 -25.82
CA SER A 35 -11.12 5.56 -24.89
C SER A 35 -10.92 7.08 -24.77
N SER A 36 -9.70 7.57 -25.00
CA SER A 36 -9.40 9.02 -24.99
C SER A 36 -9.70 9.71 -26.33
N GLY A 37 -9.91 8.94 -27.40
CA GLY A 37 -9.98 9.45 -28.77
C GLY A 37 -8.62 9.76 -29.40
N LEU A 38 -7.51 9.57 -28.66
CA LEU A 38 -6.15 9.72 -29.17
C LEU A 38 -5.68 8.47 -29.92
N TRP A 39 -4.85 8.68 -30.94
CA TRP A 39 -4.35 7.63 -31.82
C TRP A 39 -2.85 7.77 -32.01
N PHE A 40 -2.07 6.70 -31.80
CA PHE A 40 -0.60 6.74 -31.90
C PHE A 40 -0.13 7.14 -33.31
N ASN A 41 -0.69 6.52 -34.34
CA ASN A 41 -0.43 6.86 -35.74
C ASN A 41 -1.14 8.15 -36.21
N GLY A 42 -1.82 8.86 -35.31
CA GLY A 42 -2.31 10.23 -35.54
C GLY A 42 -1.32 11.31 -35.10
N VAL A 43 -0.28 10.96 -34.34
CA VAL A 43 0.67 11.94 -33.77
C VAL A 43 1.71 12.39 -34.80
N HIS A 44 2.21 11.47 -35.61
CA HIS A 44 3.28 11.77 -36.56
C HIS A 44 3.09 11.01 -37.88
N PRO A 45 3.23 11.66 -39.06
CA PRO A 45 3.01 11.03 -40.37
C PRO A 45 3.88 9.80 -40.64
N MET A 46 5.09 9.74 -40.06
CA MET A 46 6.00 8.59 -40.23
C MET A 46 5.64 7.37 -39.37
N LEU A 47 4.68 7.47 -38.44
CA LEU A 47 4.21 6.35 -37.63
C LEU A 47 3.17 5.51 -38.38
N THR A 48 3.49 5.10 -39.60
CA THR A 48 2.67 4.18 -40.40
C THR A 48 2.97 2.74 -40.02
N ILE A 49 2.01 1.84 -40.25
CA ILE A 49 2.20 0.41 -40.00
C ILE A 49 3.35 -0.14 -40.86
N ASP A 50 3.47 0.26 -42.11
CA ASP A 50 4.55 -0.21 -43.01
C ASP A 50 5.96 0.18 -42.53
N ASN A 51 6.10 1.39 -41.97
CA ASN A 51 7.35 1.83 -41.35
C ASN A 51 7.66 1.01 -40.08
N LEU A 52 6.63 0.70 -39.29
CA LEU A 52 6.79 -0.15 -38.11
C LEU A 52 7.14 -1.59 -38.48
N ILE A 53 6.57 -2.15 -39.55
CA ILE A 53 6.94 -3.46 -40.09
C ILE A 53 8.42 -3.47 -40.50
N SER A 54 8.90 -2.39 -41.12
CA SER A 54 10.28 -2.27 -41.60
C SER A 54 11.33 -2.31 -40.48
N ILE A 55 10.95 -1.95 -39.25
CA ILE A 55 11.82 -2.00 -38.06
C ILE A 55 11.49 -3.16 -37.11
N ALA A 56 10.40 -3.88 -37.37
CA ALA A 56 10.00 -5.02 -36.57
C ALA A 56 10.91 -6.23 -36.85
N PRO A 57 10.98 -7.21 -35.93
CA PRO A 57 11.55 -8.51 -36.25
C PRO A 57 10.89 -9.12 -37.50
N ARG A 58 11.65 -9.93 -38.25
CA ARG A 58 11.18 -10.57 -39.48
C ARG A 58 10.22 -11.73 -39.17
N PHE A 59 9.01 -11.43 -38.72
CA PHE A 59 8.00 -12.43 -38.33
C PHE A 59 7.60 -13.36 -39.49
N GLN A 60 7.64 -12.85 -40.72
CA GLN A 60 7.44 -13.64 -41.94
C GLN A 60 8.45 -14.78 -42.13
N ASP A 61 9.65 -14.69 -41.55
CA ASP A 61 10.68 -15.72 -41.64
C ASP A 61 10.42 -16.86 -40.63
N VAL A 62 9.55 -16.63 -39.64
CA VAL A 62 9.18 -17.61 -38.60
C VAL A 62 7.99 -18.46 -39.02
N ASP A 63 6.97 -17.83 -39.61
CA ASP A 63 5.77 -18.50 -40.10
C ASP A 63 5.23 -17.76 -41.34
N PRO A 64 4.95 -18.45 -42.46
CA PRO A 64 4.42 -17.82 -43.67
C PRO A 64 2.93 -17.45 -43.57
N THR A 65 2.23 -17.88 -42.52
CA THR A 65 0.80 -17.67 -42.35
C THR A 65 0.48 -16.25 -41.92
N GLN A 66 -0.26 -15.50 -42.75
CA GLN A 66 -0.56 -14.09 -42.50
C GLN A 66 -1.23 -13.83 -41.13
N SER A 67 -2.12 -14.72 -40.68
CA SER A 67 -2.77 -14.60 -39.37
C SER A 67 -1.78 -14.70 -38.20
N VAL A 68 -0.78 -15.59 -38.31
CA VAL A 68 0.27 -15.76 -37.30
C VAL A 68 1.18 -14.54 -37.28
N ILE A 69 1.58 -14.04 -38.46
CA ILE A 69 2.37 -12.82 -38.61
C ILE A 69 1.65 -11.62 -37.99
N ASN A 70 0.37 -11.41 -38.33
CA ASN A 70 -0.46 -10.34 -37.79
C ASN A 70 -0.53 -10.38 -36.26
N THR A 71 -0.72 -11.58 -35.70
CA THR A 71 -0.77 -11.79 -34.25
C THR A 71 0.58 -11.52 -33.58
N ALA A 72 1.68 -11.98 -34.17
CA ALA A 72 3.03 -11.75 -33.67
C ALA A 72 3.41 -10.26 -33.69
N PHE A 73 3.11 -9.58 -34.80
CA PHE A 73 3.34 -8.14 -34.94
C PHE A 73 2.51 -7.32 -33.95
N THR A 74 1.22 -7.64 -33.80
CA THR A 74 0.33 -7.00 -32.82
C THR A 74 0.86 -7.21 -31.40
N THR A 75 1.30 -8.42 -31.06
CA THR A 75 1.85 -8.73 -29.73
C THR A 75 3.14 -7.95 -29.47
N TRP A 76 4.00 -7.81 -30.47
CA TRP A 76 5.22 -7.01 -30.37
C TRP A 76 4.91 -5.53 -30.15
N LEU A 77 3.97 -4.97 -30.92
CA LEU A 77 3.56 -3.57 -30.79
C LEU A 77 2.90 -3.28 -29.43
N LYS A 78 2.10 -4.24 -28.94
CA LYS A 78 1.48 -4.18 -27.61
C LYS A 78 2.52 -4.09 -26.51
N ARG A 79 3.55 -4.95 -26.54
CA ARG A 79 4.65 -4.90 -25.57
C ARG A 79 5.39 -3.55 -25.60
N LYS A 80 5.67 -3.02 -26.79
CA LYS A 80 6.28 -1.67 -26.92
C LYS A 80 5.41 -0.57 -26.31
N THR A 81 4.10 -0.69 -26.47
CA THR A 81 3.14 0.26 -25.89
C THR A 81 3.07 0.12 -24.37
N GLU A 82 3.04 -1.10 -23.85
CA GLU A 82 3.08 -1.39 -22.41
C GLU A 82 4.36 -0.87 -21.74
N ASP A 83 5.51 -1.01 -22.40
CA ASP A 83 6.79 -0.47 -21.91
C ASP A 83 6.78 1.06 -21.91
N ALA A 84 6.22 1.69 -22.96
CA ALA A 84 6.08 3.13 -23.04
C ALA A 84 5.12 3.70 -21.97
N ILE A 85 4.04 2.97 -21.63
CA ILE A 85 3.12 3.34 -20.55
C ILE A 85 3.85 3.41 -19.21
N VAL A 86 4.63 2.38 -18.88
CA VAL A 86 5.41 2.34 -17.63
C VAL A 86 6.40 3.49 -17.60
N LYS A 87 7.14 3.68 -18.70
CA LYS A 87 8.11 4.77 -18.83
C LYS A 87 7.46 6.15 -18.65
N ALA A 88 6.32 6.42 -19.27
CA ALA A 88 5.63 7.71 -19.14
C ALA A 88 5.20 7.98 -17.70
N VAL A 89 4.72 6.95 -16.99
CA VAL A 89 4.38 7.07 -15.56
C VAL A 89 5.64 7.31 -14.72
N GLU A 90 6.74 6.62 -15.01
CA GLU A 90 8.04 6.82 -14.34
C GLU A 90 8.57 8.23 -14.53
N ASP A 91 8.58 8.71 -15.78
CA ASP A 91 9.04 10.05 -16.14
C ASP A 91 8.16 11.10 -15.44
N TRP A 92 6.83 10.92 -15.43
CA TRP A 92 5.92 11.81 -14.70
C TRP A 92 6.17 11.79 -13.19
N VAL A 93 6.34 10.61 -12.58
CA VAL A 93 6.66 10.50 -11.14
C VAL A 93 7.99 11.20 -10.85
N ALA A 94 9.03 10.95 -11.65
CA ALA A 94 10.34 11.56 -11.51
C ALA A 94 10.27 13.09 -11.64
N GLU A 95 9.57 13.61 -12.65
CA GLU A 95 9.41 15.05 -12.86
C GLU A 95 8.63 15.70 -11.70
N LYS A 96 7.55 15.07 -11.24
CA LYS A 96 6.76 15.60 -10.12
C LYS A 96 7.52 15.62 -8.80
N VAL A 97 8.45 14.67 -8.61
CA VAL A 97 9.33 14.63 -7.43
C VAL A 97 10.46 15.68 -7.54
N VAL A 98 11.11 15.80 -8.69
CA VAL A 98 12.24 16.73 -8.90
C VAL A 98 11.79 18.19 -8.90
N VAL A 99 10.65 18.50 -9.51
CA VAL A 99 10.14 19.87 -9.61
C VAL A 99 9.35 20.28 -8.35
N MET A 100 9.18 19.37 -7.37
CA MET A 100 8.42 19.57 -6.11
C MET A 100 7.01 20.15 -6.30
N THR A 101 6.43 20.05 -7.50
CA THR A 101 5.12 20.64 -7.82
C THR A 101 3.95 19.78 -7.37
N ALA A 102 4.22 18.53 -6.97
CA ALA A 102 3.24 17.69 -6.30
C ALA A 102 3.84 17.21 -4.98
N GLY A 103 3.13 17.44 -3.86
CA GLY A 103 3.44 16.76 -2.61
C GLY A 103 3.37 15.24 -2.83
N THR A 104 4.28 14.48 -2.24
CA THR A 104 4.34 13.02 -2.37
C THR A 104 2.97 12.39 -2.09
N LEU A 105 2.33 11.85 -3.13
CA LEU A 105 1.02 11.17 -3.04
C LEU A 105 1.11 9.87 -2.22
N LEU A 106 2.31 9.29 -2.13
CA LEU A 106 2.58 8.09 -1.35
C LEU A 106 3.82 8.38 -0.52
N SER A 107 3.64 8.51 0.79
CA SER A 107 4.71 8.80 1.73
C SER A 107 5.06 7.54 2.53
N ASN A 108 6.33 7.16 2.54
CA ASN A 108 6.83 6.16 3.48
C ASN A 108 7.26 6.89 4.74
N ASN A 109 6.35 6.98 5.72
CA ASN A 109 6.60 7.70 6.96
C ASN A 109 6.81 6.71 8.10
N THR A 110 7.78 7.00 8.95
CA THR A 110 7.89 6.36 10.26
C THR A 110 6.71 6.82 11.11
N LEU A 111 5.88 5.87 11.57
CA LEU A 111 4.69 6.16 12.38
C LEU A 111 5.03 6.55 13.81
N TYR A 112 6.24 6.29 14.27
CA TYR A 112 6.64 6.63 15.60
C TYR A 112 8.15 6.68 15.70
N GLU A 113 8.69 7.86 15.97
CA GLU A 113 10.12 8.11 16.12
C GLU A 113 10.31 8.82 17.45
N ALA A 114 10.23 8.05 18.54
CA ALA A 114 10.45 8.55 19.88
C ALA A 114 11.56 7.73 20.53
N THR A 115 12.49 8.39 21.22
CA THR A 115 13.50 7.71 22.03
C THR A 115 12.95 7.58 23.45
N GLY A 116 12.19 6.52 23.70
CA GLY A 116 11.64 6.23 25.03
C GLY A 116 12.76 6.01 26.06
N ASN A 117 12.59 6.52 27.28
CA ASN A 117 13.51 6.27 28.38
C ASN A 117 13.30 4.85 28.93
N LEU A 118 14.36 4.03 28.96
CA LEU A 118 14.31 2.64 29.43
C LEU A 118 13.80 2.49 30.89
N ALA A 119 13.90 3.54 31.70
CA ALA A 119 13.39 3.57 33.07
C ALA A 119 11.90 3.98 33.18
N ASN A 120 11.32 4.54 32.12
CA ASN A 120 9.92 4.98 32.09
C ASN A 120 9.04 3.82 31.61
N LEU A 121 8.55 3.03 32.57
CA LEU A 121 7.80 1.81 32.29
C LEU A 121 6.30 2.01 32.42
N GLN A 122 5.54 1.39 31.53
CA GLN A 122 4.09 1.30 31.62
C GLN A 122 3.69 0.08 32.45
N ALA A 123 2.92 0.31 33.52
CA ALA A 123 2.38 -0.77 34.33
C ALA A 123 1.39 -1.61 33.52
N ASN A 124 1.57 -2.93 33.58
CA ASN A 124 0.64 -3.90 33.03
C ASN A 124 -0.66 -3.87 33.86
N ASN A 125 -1.78 -3.63 33.20
CA ASN A 125 -3.11 -3.63 33.80
C ASN A 125 -4.05 -4.66 33.17
N GLY A 126 -3.52 -5.69 32.50
CA GLY A 126 -4.29 -6.73 31.82
C GLY A 126 -5.17 -6.19 30.68
N LYS A 127 -4.71 -5.14 30.00
CA LYS A 127 -5.47 -4.47 28.94
C LYS A 127 -5.03 -4.95 27.56
N ILE A 128 -5.90 -4.74 26.58
CA ILE A 128 -5.48 -4.75 25.17
C ILE A 128 -5.02 -3.34 24.84
N VAL A 129 -3.78 -3.22 24.37
CA VAL A 129 -3.15 -1.93 24.09
C VAL A 129 -2.52 -1.92 22.71
N GLY A 130 -2.51 -0.76 22.06
CA GLY A 130 -1.91 -0.63 20.74
C GLY A 130 -2.29 0.63 19.97
N LEU A 131 -2.28 0.49 18.65
CA LEU A 131 -2.53 1.57 17.68
C LEU A 131 -3.73 1.24 16.81
N GLU A 132 -4.67 2.18 16.73
CA GLU A 132 -5.68 2.23 15.69
C GLU A 132 -5.10 2.97 14.48
N VAL A 133 -5.24 2.38 13.30
CA VAL A 133 -4.88 2.95 12.00
C VAL A 133 -6.14 3.04 11.15
N VAL A 134 -6.54 4.26 10.81
CA VAL A 134 -7.67 4.54 9.94
C VAL A 134 -7.13 4.97 8.58
N PRO A 135 -7.11 4.10 7.56
CA PRO A 135 -6.74 4.50 6.21
C PRO A 135 -7.79 5.45 5.62
N GLN A 136 -7.35 6.31 4.69
CA GLN A 136 -8.25 7.20 3.98
C GLN A 136 -9.27 6.40 3.19
N ARG A 137 -10.53 6.82 3.26
CA ARG A 137 -11.63 6.16 2.56
C ARG A 137 -11.54 6.36 1.06
N SER A 138 -10.84 5.45 0.39
CA SER A 138 -10.63 5.44 -1.05
C SER A 138 -10.49 4.01 -1.54
N LYS A 139 -11.03 3.73 -2.72
CA LYS A 139 -10.83 2.44 -3.41
C LYS A 139 -9.43 2.30 -4.01
N ASN A 140 -8.75 3.43 -4.22
CA ASN A 140 -7.51 3.49 -5.01
C ASN A 140 -6.26 3.76 -4.17
N VAL A 141 -6.39 3.82 -2.84
CA VAL A 141 -5.29 4.05 -1.90
C VAL A 141 -5.30 2.96 -0.85
N ILE A 142 -4.15 2.33 -0.65
CA ILE A 142 -3.90 1.28 0.33
C ILE A 142 -2.78 1.77 1.25
N VAL A 143 -2.93 1.52 2.55
CA VAL A 143 -1.86 1.76 3.53
C VAL A 143 -1.13 0.44 3.75
N LYS A 144 0.19 0.43 3.53
CA LYS A 144 1.02 -0.75 3.80
C LYS A 144 1.80 -0.55 5.09
N ILE A 145 1.64 -1.47 6.04
CA ILE A 145 2.51 -1.53 7.21
C ILE A 145 3.72 -2.38 6.82
N ASN A 146 4.83 -1.71 6.54
CA ASN A 146 6.06 -2.40 6.18
C ASN A 146 6.61 -3.20 7.35
N GLN A 147 6.47 -2.66 8.56
CA GLN A 147 7.38 -2.95 9.65
C GLN A 147 6.79 -2.48 10.99
N ILE A 148 6.77 -3.36 12.01
CA ILE A 148 6.30 -3.07 13.38
C ILE A 148 7.41 -3.35 14.37
N GLY A 149 7.56 -2.48 15.37
CA GLY A 149 8.50 -2.67 16.47
C GLY A 149 7.81 -2.45 17.79
N VAL A 150 8.30 -3.14 18.81
CA VAL A 150 7.84 -3.03 20.18
C VAL A 150 9.04 -2.99 21.11
N GLN A 151 8.90 -2.35 22.27
CA GLN A 151 9.99 -2.13 23.20
C GLN A 151 9.53 -2.45 24.62
N PHE A 152 10.22 -3.40 25.26
CA PHE A 152 9.95 -3.86 26.62
C PHE A 152 11.24 -3.90 27.43
N ASN A 153 11.12 -3.91 28.76
CA ASN A 153 12.26 -4.00 29.68
C ASN A 153 12.80 -5.43 29.87
N THR A 154 12.04 -6.44 29.45
CA THR A 154 12.38 -7.85 29.55
C THR A 154 12.37 -8.46 28.15
N ASN A 155 13.37 -9.29 27.84
CA ASN A 155 13.41 -10.03 26.58
C ASN A 155 12.31 -11.10 26.56
N GLN A 156 11.50 -11.12 25.49
CA GLN A 156 10.36 -12.01 25.31
C GLN A 156 9.91 -12.05 23.86
N THR A 157 9.09 -13.04 23.53
CA THR A 157 8.33 -13.07 22.28
C THR A 157 6.96 -12.47 22.53
N VAL A 158 6.60 -11.43 21.78
CA VAL A 158 5.29 -10.77 21.90
C VAL A 158 4.47 -11.05 20.65
N ARG A 159 3.26 -11.58 20.83
CA ARG A 159 2.31 -11.76 19.74
C ARG A 159 1.56 -10.46 19.49
N ILE A 160 1.73 -9.94 18.27
CA ILE A 160 1.04 -8.74 17.80
C ILE A 160 -0.08 -9.15 16.86
N TYR A 161 -1.29 -8.74 17.18
CA TYR A 161 -2.49 -9.00 16.42
C TYR A 161 -2.85 -7.83 15.53
N LEU A 162 -3.46 -8.14 14.39
CA LEU A 162 -4.14 -7.19 13.52
C LEU A 162 -5.62 -7.50 13.49
N PHE A 163 -6.43 -6.53 13.88
CA PHE A 163 -7.88 -6.59 13.75
C PHE A 163 -8.37 -5.57 12.72
N LYS A 164 -9.57 -5.81 12.20
CA LYS A 164 -10.30 -4.89 11.32
C LYS A 164 -11.70 -4.70 11.87
N SER A 165 -12.16 -3.45 11.90
CA SER A 165 -13.54 -3.12 12.26
C SER A 165 -14.53 -3.91 11.41
N GLY A 166 -15.53 -4.53 12.05
CA GLY A 166 -16.53 -5.35 11.36
C GLY A 166 -16.16 -6.82 11.18
N ARG A 167 -15.03 -7.27 11.74
CA ARG A 167 -14.64 -8.68 11.78
C ARG A 167 -14.40 -9.13 13.21
N LEU A 168 -14.96 -10.29 13.57
CA LEU A 168 -14.88 -10.88 14.92
C LEU A 168 -13.53 -11.52 15.23
N THR A 169 -12.82 -11.98 14.20
CA THR A 169 -11.53 -12.67 14.33
C THR A 169 -10.39 -11.79 13.84
N GLU A 170 -9.17 -12.07 14.30
CA GLU A 170 -8.00 -11.39 13.79
C GLU A 170 -7.87 -11.58 12.27
N VAL A 171 -7.38 -10.54 11.61
CA VAL A 171 -7.01 -10.56 10.20
C VAL A 171 -5.70 -11.30 10.04
N LYS A 172 -4.75 -11.05 10.95
CA LYS A 172 -3.42 -11.65 10.98
C LYS A 172 -2.82 -11.49 12.38
N HIS A 173 -1.84 -12.31 12.72
CA HIS A 173 -0.95 -12.06 13.84
C HIS A 173 0.50 -12.27 13.41
N THR A 174 1.44 -11.78 14.21
CA THR A 174 2.87 -11.98 14.01
C THR A 174 3.57 -11.98 15.36
N ASP A 175 4.51 -12.91 15.51
CA ASP A 175 5.30 -13.05 16.72
C ASP A 175 6.58 -12.22 16.57
N VAL A 176 6.73 -11.20 17.41
CA VAL A 176 7.89 -10.32 17.43
C VAL A 176 8.82 -10.81 18.54
N VAL A 177 9.94 -11.40 18.14
CA VAL A 177 11.00 -11.78 19.07
C VAL A 177 11.82 -10.55 19.38
N LEU A 178 11.82 -10.15 20.65
CA LEU A 178 12.66 -9.04 21.10
C LEU A 178 14.14 -9.47 21.10
N PRO A 179 15.04 -8.59 20.64
CA PRO A 179 16.47 -8.78 20.80
C PRO A 179 16.89 -8.67 22.29
N PRO A 180 18.02 -9.31 22.67
CA PRO A 180 18.50 -9.32 24.05
C PRO A 180 18.97 -7.96 24.58
N GLU A 181 19.21 -6.99 23.69
CA GLU A 181 19.57 -5.61 24.07
C GLU A 181 18.34 -4.70 24.09
N PRO A 182 18.13 -3.90 25.17
CA PRO A 182 17.04 -2.93 25.23
C PRO A 182 17.11 -1.94 24.07
N GLY A 183 16.00 -1.74 23.35
CA GLY A 183 15.88 -0.72 22.30
C GLY A 183 16.19 -1.17 20.88
N GLN A 184 16.47 -2.45 20.63
CA GLN A 184 16.60 -2.97 19.27
C GLN A 184 15.23 -3.37 18.67
N TYR A 185 15.05 -3.02 17.41
CA TYR A 185 13.83 -3.15 16.61
C TYR A 185 13.88 -4.43 15.76
N ASN A 186 12.80 -5.24 15.73
CA ASN A 186 12.68 -6.37 14.80
C ASN A 186 11.41 -6.27 13.96
N GLY A 187 11.56 -5.74 12.77
CA GLY A 187 10.46 -5.43 11.88
C GLY A 187 9.94 -6.63 11.10
N GLN A 188 8.67 -6.97 11.31
CA GLN A 188 7.99 -8.00 10.53
C GLN A 188 6.91 -7.40 9.61
N PRO A 189 6.78 -7.87 8.35
CA PRO A 189 5.75 -7.39 7.45
C PRO A 189 4.38 -7.88 7.88
N LEU A 190 3.51 -6.94 8.26
CA LEU A 190 2.18 -7.28 8.73
C LEU A 190 1.22 -7.48 7.54
N THR A 191 0.74 -6.44 6.87
CA THR A 191 -0.16 -6.57 5.71
C THR A 191 -0.45 -5.23 5.02
N GLU A 192 -1.30 -5.28 3.98
CA GLU A 192 -1.98 -4.16 3.34
C GLU A 192 -3.34 -3.87 4.01
N LEU A 193 -3.63 -2.58 4.24
CA LEU A 193 -4.87 -2.07 4.81
C LEU A 193 -5.66 -1.35 3.71
N SER A 194 -6.87 -1.84 3.40
CA SER A 194 -7.75 -1.20 2.43
C SER A 194 -8.47 0.00 3.05
N GLY A 195 -8.92 0.96 2.25
CA GLY A 195 -9.57 2.20 2.71
C GLY A 195 -10.93 2.04 3.41
N GLU A 196 -11.32 0.84 3.86
CA GLU A 196 -12.60 0.61 4.52
C GLU A 196 -12.40 0.23 5.99
N GLY A 197 -12.94 1.04 6.89
CA GLY A 197 -12.96 0.78 8.33
C GLY A 197 -11.70 1.23 9.07
N SER A 198 -11.58 0.78 10.31
CA SER A 198 -10.41 0.98 11.17
C SER A 198 -9.67 -0.34 11.33
N TYR A 199 -8.35 -0.26 11.40
CA TYR A 199 -7.48 -1.40 11.70
C TYR A 199 -6.81 -1.19 13.05
N PHE A 200 -6.61 -2.27 13.79
CA PHE A 200 -6.06 -2.20 15.13
C PHE A 200 -4.88 -3.14 15.25
N ILE A 201 -3.72 -2.58 15.58
CA ILE A 201 -2.49 -3.32 15.84
C ILE A 201 -2.33 -3.36 17.35
N ALA A 202 -2.37 -4.53 17.97
CA ALA A 202 -2.41 -4.63 19.42
C ALA A 202 -1.74 -5.90 19.97
N TYR A 203 -1.33 -5.83 21.24
CA TYR A 203 -1.01 -7.00 22.05
C TYR A 203 -1.87 -6.99 23.32
N ASN A 204 -1.99 -8.16 23.95
CA ASN A 204 -2.59 -8.30 25.27
C ASN A 204 -1.50 -8.15 26.33
N GLU A 205 -1.71 -7.27 27.31
CA GLU A 205 -0.77 -7.11 28.42
C GLU A 205 -0.71 -8.37 29.30
N ASP A 206 -1.73 -9.24 29.34
CA ASP A 206 -1.63 -10.50 30.10
C ASP A 206 -0.66 -11.52 29.47
N ASP A 207 -0.35 -11.37 28.17
CA ASP A 207 0.50 -12.29 27.42
C ASP A 207 2.01 -11.92 27.51
N ILE A 208 2.36 -10.87 28.27
CA ILE A 208 3.75 -10.39 28.42
C ILE A 208 4.30 -10.65 29.83
N THR A 209 5.60 -10.90 29.90
CA THR A 209 6.37 -11.20 31.13
C THR A 209 7.12 -10.00 31.72
N GLY A 210 7.10 -8.86 31.02
CA GLY A 210 7.72 -7.59 31.43
C GLY A 210 6.78 -6.40 31.29
N GLN A 211 7.35 -5.20 31.29
CA GLN A 211 6.64 -3.94 31.11
C GLN A 211 7.08 -3.27 29.81
N ALA A 212 6.11 -2.65 29.13
CA ALA A 212 6.40 -1.85 27.94
C ALA A 212 7.11 -0.56 28.35
N ILE A 213 8.03 -0.09 27.52
CA ILE A 213 8.65 1.22 27.71
C ILE A 213 7.69 2.29 27.19
N ASN A 214 7.41 3.29 28.02
CA ASN A 214 6.51 4.38 27.68
C ASN A 214 7.18 5.28 26.62
N GLY A 215 6.74 5.14 25.38
CA GLY A 215 7.24 5.94 24.27
C GLY A 215 6.68 7.37 24.22
N VAL A 216 5.58 7.68 24.92
CA VAL A 216 4.84 8.95 24.78
C VAL A 216 5.68 10.14 25.20
N THR A 217 6.64 9.94 26.10
CA THR A 217 7.58 10.99 26.51
C THR A 217 8.84 10.89 25.66
N ASP A 218 9.06 11.89 24.80
CA ASP A 218 10.34 12.04 24.10
C ASP A 218 11.29 12.87 24.98
N HIS A 219 12.50 12.34 25.20
CA HIS A 219 13.50 12.91 26.11
C HIS A 219 14.64 13.61 25.36
N THR A 220 14.48 13.89 24.07
CA THR A 220 15.46 14.71 23.34
C THR A 220 15.42 16.18 23.79
N ALA A 221 16.55 16.87 23.69
CA ALA A 221 16.67 18.27 24.12
C ALA A 221 15.77 19.24 23.33
N MET A 222 15.20 18.81 22.20
CA MET A 222 14.34 19.61 21.33
C MET A 222 12.86 19.21 21.40
N SER A 223 12.54 18.04 21.97
CA SER A 223 11.16 17.63 22.17
C SER A 223 10.63 18.24 23.47
N ALA A 224 9.49 18.94 23.42
CA ALA A 224 8.79 19.47 24.59
C ALA A 224 8.16 18.36 25.48
N GLY A 225 8.79 17.19 25.56
CA GLY A 225 8.42 16.07 26.41
C GLY A 225 7.29 15.18 25.89
N VAL A 226 6.77 15.38 24.66
CA VAL A 226 5.64 14.59 24.14
C VAL A 226 5.87 14.18 22.69
N ALA A 227 5.90 12.87 22.44
CA ALA A 227 5.86 12.29 21.11
C ALA A 227 4.40 12.18 20.63
N THR A 228 4.08 12.84 19.52
CA THR A 228 2.76 12.71 18.88
C THR A 228 2.77 11.60 17.86
N LEU A 229 1.72 10.78 17.83
CA LEU A 229 1.49 9.89 16.70
C LEU A 229 1.21 10.74 15.45
N PRO A 230 1.93 10.52 14.34
CA PRO A 230 1.76 11.26 13.12
C PRO A 230 0.40 10.93 12.51
N ALA A 231 -0.27 11.97 12.02
CA ALA A 231 -1.38 11.84 11.09
C ALA A 231 -0.84 12.14 9.69
N GLY A 232 -0.96 11.18 8.78
CA GLY A 232 -0.61 11.36 7.37
C GLY A 232 -1.79 11.90 6.57
N ARG A 233 -1.52 12.31 5.32
CA ARG A 233 -2.59 12.70 4.38
C ARG A 233 -3.57 11.55 4.09
N PHE A 234 -3.09 10.31 4.15
CA PHE A 234 -3.83 9.12 3.73
C PHE A 234 -4.12 8.13 4.85
N PHE A 235 -3.78 8.48 6.09
CA PHE A 235 -4.11 7.66 7.25
C PHE A 235 -4.10 8.52 8.52
N ARG A 236 -4.86 8.09 9.51
CA ARG A 236 -4.76 8.61 10.88
C ARG A 236 -4.35 7.48 11.81
N THR A 237 -3.48 7.78 12.77
CA THR A 237 -3.09 6.84 13.81
C THR A 237 -3.43 7.40 15.18
N THR A 238 -4.01 6.56 16.04
CA THR A 238 -4.39 6.91 17.42
C THR A 238 -4.02 5.77 18.36
N ALA A 239 -3.45 6.10 19.52
CA ALA A 239 -3.22 5.10 20.57
C ALA A 239 -4.56 4.73 21.21
N PHE A 240 -4.71 3.46 21.60
CA PHE A 240 -5.87 3.00 22.34
C PHE A 240 -5.46 1.99 23.41
N GLN A 241 -6.30 1.91 24.44
CA GLN A 241 -6.30 0.84 25.42
C GLN A 241 -7.74 0.49 25.72
N VAL A 242 -8.03 -0.78 25.98
CA VAL A 242 -9.35 -1.20 26.45
C VAL A 242 -9.21 -2.14 27.63
N SER A 243 -10.01 -1.87 28.66
CA SER A 243 -10.18 -2.73 29.84
C SER A 243 -10.90 -4.01 29.45
N HIS A 244 -10.43 -5.13 29.99
CA HIS A 244 -10.99 -6.44 29.74
C HIS A 244 -12.27 -6.68 30.53
N ASP A 245 -13.25 -7.30 29.86
CA ASP A 245 -14.07 -8.36 30.46
C ASP A 245 -13.96 -9.67 29.64
N ASP A 246 -13.70 -9.59 28.32
CA ASP A 246 -13.54 -10.75 27.40
C ASP A 246 -12.73 -10.34 26.13
N PRO A 247 -11.58 -10.97 25.82
CA PRO A 247 -10.70 -10.58 24.70
C PRO A 247 -11.31 -10.86 23.34
N THR A 248 -12.29 -11.77 23.29
CA THR A 248 -12.97 -12.18 22.05
C THR A 248 -14.13 -11.25 21.71
N ALA A 249 -14.54 -10.41 22.67
CA ALA A 249 -15.71 -9.54 22.58
C ALA A 249 -15.43 -8.16 22.00
N LEU A 250 -14.16 -7.70 22.07
CA LEU A 250 -13.76 -6.34 21.69
C LEU A 250 -14.15 -5.99 20.25
N TRP A 251 -14.15 -7.00 19.38
CA TRP A 251 -14.34 -6.89 17.95
C TRP A 251 -15.76 -7.29 17.52
N ASP A 252 -16.65 -7.59 18.49
CA ASP A 252 -18.05 -7.92 18.26
C ASP A 252 -18.94 -6.68 18.22
N LEU A 253 -19.25 -6.23 17.00
CA LEU A 253 -20.14 -5.10 16.76
C LEU A 253 -21.56 -5.29 17.35
N ARG A 254 -21.97 -6.53 17.66
CA ARG A 254 -23.25 -6.82 18.33
C ARG A 254 -23.25 -6.40 19.80
N ARG A 255 -22.07 -6.28 20.43
CA ARG A 255 -21.91 -5.86 21.82
C ARG A 255 -21.71 -4.35 21.99
N THR A 256 -21.27 -3.64 20.93
CA THR A 256 -21.14 -2.16 20.92
C THR A 256 -22.45 -1.38 20.73
N GLY A 257 -23.61 -2.05 20.74
CA GLY A 257 -24.93 -1.44 20.52
C GLY A 257 -25.61 -0.86 21.76
N THR A 258 -25.01 -0.94 22.95
CA THR A 258 -25.62 -0.44 24.20
C THR A 258 -24.67 0.45 24.98
N ALA A 259 -24.31 1.60 24.41
CA ALA A 259 -23.97 2.75 25.24
C ALA A 259 -25.28 3.36 25.72
N THR A 260 -25.73 2.98 26.91
CA THR A 260 -26.85 3.64 27.58
C THR A 260 -26.44 5.09 27.85
N ILE A 261 -27.11 6.04 27.18
CA ILE A 261 -27.01 7.46 27.53
C ILE A 261 -27.58 7.59 28.94
N PRO A 262 -26.84 8.13 29.93
CA PRO A 262 -27.44 8.42 31.22
C PRO A 262 -28.46 9.53 31.00
N THR A 263 -29.74 9.20 31.10
CA THR A 263 -30.79 10.20 31.23
C THR A 263 -30.60 10.86 32.59
N SER A 264 -30.23 12.14 32.59
CA SER A 264 -30.37 12.99 33.76
C SER A 264 -31.82 12.92 34.24
N GLY A 265 -32.00 12.77 35.55
CA GLY A 265 -33.31 12.85 36.21
C GLY A 265 -34.03 14.17 35.98
#